data_AF-A0A3N5EC74-F1
#
_entry.id   AF-A0A3N5EC74-F1
#
_cell.length_a   1.000
_cell.length_b   1.000
_cell.length_c   1.000
_cell.angle_alpha   90.00
_cell.angle_beta   90.00
_cell.angle_gamma   90.00
#
_symmetry.space_group_name_H-M   'P 1'
#
loop_
_entity.id
_entity.type
_entity.pdbx_description
1 polymer ?
#
loop_
_entity_poly.entity_id
_entity_poly.type
_entity_poly.pdbx_seq_one_letter_code
_entity_poly.pdbx_strand_id
1 'polypeptide(L)'
;MPTPPRVLWLFAVWVGVLTLLTGPLLLINPLFIGWLQDRHDVADGLHLPQDELDRINGEIVWDIFSGGDFDVTFANGDPGLDADERSHMADVSRLVRILVILDAVAIAFAAWGGRLLRTDPARLGRMLIAGAGTVGVATVAIGTFAVVAWDSAFTLFHELLFPPGTWSFPPDSTMILLYPPEFWFEAAMIAAVLVLATSATLSFGGWRRMREADDLDA
;
A
#
# COMPACT_ATOMS: atom_id res chain seq x y z
N MET A 1 34.15 15.76 1.80
CA MET A 1 33.73 16.35 0.51
C MET A 1 32.25 16.69 0.60
N PRO A 2 31.77 17.83 0.08
CA PRO A 2 30.34 18.14 0.08
C PRO A 2 29.56 17.08 -0.72
N THR A 3 28.45 16.58 -0.16
CA THR A 3 27.56 15.64 -0.87
C THR A 3 26.93 16.36 -2.06
N PRO A 4 27.01 15.80 -3.28
CA PRO A 4 26.48 16.44 -4.47
C PRO A 4 24.95 16.53 -4.42
N PRO A 5 24.35 17.62 -4.93
CA PRO A 5 22.92 17.91 -4.78
C PRO A 5 22.00 16.83 -5.39
N ARG A 6 22.46 16.09 -6.40
CA ARG A 6 21.71 14.99 -7.01
C ARG A 6 21.49 13.81 -6.05
N VAL A 7 22.47 13.49 -5.23
CA VAL A 7 22.36 12.41 -4.23
C VAL A 7 21.36 12.76 -3.13
N LEU A 8 21.19 14.06 -2.85
CA LEU A 8 20.24 14.56 -1.85
C LEU A 8 18.79 14.39 -2.32
N TRP A 9 18.48 14.82 -3.55
CA TRP A 9 17.14 14.66 -4.12
C TRP A 9 16.76 13.19 -4.27
N LEU A 10 17.71 12.33 -4.63
CA LEU A 10 17.49 10.88 -4.67
C LEU A 10 17.11 10.33 -3.30
N PHE A 11 17.79 10.76 -2.22
CA PHE A 11 17.42 10.32 -0.86
C PHE A 11 16.00 10.77 -0.48
N ALA A 12 15.63 12.04 -0.72
CA ALA A 12 14.28 12.53 -0.43
C ALA A 12 13.19 11.79 -1.23
N VAL A 13 13.46 11.48 -2.51
CA VAL A 13 12.56 10.69 -3.35
C VAL A 13 12.35 9.29 -2.76
N TRP A 14 13.43 8.59 -2.39
CA TRP A 14 13.33 7.25 -1.80
C TRP A 14 12.63 7.25 -0.44
N VAL A 15 12.84 8.29 0.38
CA VAL A 15 12.06 8.49 1.61
C VAL A 15 10.57 8.65 1.30
N GLY A 16 10.23 9.40 0.25
CA GLY A 16 8.84 9.53 -0.21
C GLY A 16 8.24 8.19 -0.64
N VAL A 17 8.94 7.45 -1.51
CA VAL A 17 8.51 6.11 -1.96
C VAL A 17 8.28 5.18 -0.76
N LEU A 18 9.23 5.13 0.17
CA LEU A 18 9.11 4.33 1.40
C LEU A 18 7.89 4.74 2.23
N THR A 19 7.68 6.05 2.40
CA THR A 19 6.54 6.60 3.15
C THR A 19 5.21 6.19 2.54
N LEU A 20 5.14 6.12 1.20
CA LEU A 20 3.94 5.76 0.45
C LEU A 20 3.66 4.25 0.49
N LEU A 21 4.68 3.40 0.36
CA LEU A 21 4.49 1.99 0.05
C LEU A 21 4.49 1.07 1.29
N THR A 22 5.39 1.30 2.25
CA THR A 22 5.62 0.32 3.33
C THR A 22 4.35 0.01 4.12
N GLY A 23 3.62 1.04 4.56
CA GLY A 23 2.39 0.87 5.34
C GLY A 23 1.32 0.06 4.60
N PRO A 24 0.86 0.50 3.41
CA PRO A 24 -0.12 -0.22 2.61
C PRO A 24 0.29 -1.66 2.26
N LEU A 25 1.56 -1.90 1.94
CA LEU A 25 2.03 -3.27 1.63
C LEU A 25 1.95 -4.21 2.83
N LEU A 26 2.12 -3.71 4.05
CA LEU A 26 1.95 -4.52 5.28
C LEU A 26 0.51 -4.97 5.50
N LEU A 27 -0.48 -4.30 4.90
CA LEU A 27 -1.89 -4.70 4.99
C LEU A 27 -2.20 -5.94 4.14
N ILE A 28 -1.36 -6.27 3.17
CA ILE A 28 -1.54 -7.45 2.31
C ILE A 28 -1.05 -8.69 3.06
N ASN A 29 -1.84 -9.15 4.01
CA ASN A 29 -1.59 -10.37 4.78
C ASN A 29 -2.92 -11.02 5.21
N PRO A 30 -2.95 -12.34 5.46
CA PRO A 30 -4.20 -13.04 5.74
C PRO A 30 -4.89 -12.56 7.02
N LEU A 31 -4.15 -12.08 8.02
CA LEU A 31 -4.72 -11.64 9.28
C LEU A 31 -5.51 -10.34 9.12
N PHE A 32 -4.92 -9.35 8.43
CA PHE A 32 -5.60 -8.07 8.20
C PHE A 32 -6.78 -8.23 7.24
N ILE A 33 -6.60 -8.98 6.15
CA ILE A 33 -7.67 -9.19 5.16
C ILE A 33 -8.81 -9.99 5.80
N GLY A 34 -8.50 -11.06 6.54
CA GLY A 34 -9.51 -11.86 7.23
C GLY A 34 -10.26 -11.05 8.29
N TRP A 35 -9.56 -10.22 9.07
CA TRP A 35 -10.19 -9.29 10.02
C TRP A 35 -11.15 -8.32 9.33
N LEU A 36 -10.78 -7.79 8.17
CA LEU A 36 -11.63 -6.86 7.43
C LEU A 36 -12.79 -7.56 6.74
N GLN A 37 -12.61 -8.79 6.27
CA GLN A 37 -13.68 -9.63 5.72
C GLN A 37 -14.72 -10.00 6.79
N ASP A 38 -14.28 -10.37 8.00
CA ASP A 38 -15.15 -10.62 9.16
C ASP A 38 -15.97 -9.37 9.52
N ARG A 39 -15.33 -8.19 9.52
CA ARG A 39 -15.98 -6.91 9.81
C ARG A 39 -17.08 -6.52 8.80
N HIS A 40 -17.05 -7.10 7.59
CA HIS A 40 -18.02 -6.86 6.52
C HIS A 40 -18.89 -8.09 6.22
N ASP A 41 -18.98 -9.04 7.15
CA ASP A 41 -19.87 -10.21 7.07
C ASP A 41 -19.71 -11.03 5.77
N VAL A 42 -18.47 -11.09 5.23
CA VAL A 42 -18.18 -11.73 3.92
C VAL A 42 -18.54 -13.22 3.93
N ALA A 43 -18.28 -13.93 5.03
CA ALA A 43 -18.61 -15.34 5.18
C ALA A 43 -20.13 -15.57 5.05
N ASP A 44 -20.93 -14.74 5.72
CA ASP A 44 -22.39 -14.81 5.64
C ASP A 44 -22.91 -14.47 4.24
N GLY A 45 -22.30 -13.48 3.58
CA GLY A 45 -22.63 -13.09 2.21
C GLY A 45 -22.36 -14.17 1.17
N LEU A 46 -21.30 -14.97 1.36
CA LEU A 46 -20.97 -16.12 0.53
C LEU A 46 -21.62 -17.43 0.99
N HIS A 47 -22.32 -17.43 2.12
CA HIS A 47 -22.87 -18.63 2.78
C HIS A 47 -21.80 -19.69 3.07
N LEU A 48 -20.62 -19.24 3.48
CA LEU A 48 -19.48 -20.09 3.80
C LEU A 48 -19.23 -20.18 5.31
N PRO A 49 -18.75 -21.32 5.80
CA PRO A 49 -18.08 -21.38 7.10
C PRO A 49 -16.87 -20.42 7.15
N GLN A 50 -16.66 -19.75 8.29
CA GLN A 50 -15.56 -18.79 8.46
C GLN A 50 -14.18 -19.43 8.22
N ASP A 51 -13.98 -20.69 8.63
CA ASP A 51 -12.72 -21.41 8.42
C ASP A 51 -12.43 -21.71 6.95
N GLU A 52 -13.49 -21.87 6.13
CA GLU A 52 -13.35 -22.01 4.69
C GLU A 52 -12.94 -20.68 4.04
N LEU A 53 -13.56 -19.56 4.45
CA LEU A 53 -13.18 -18.22 4.00
C LEU A 53 -11.73 -17.89 4.36
N ASP A 54 -11.31 -18.16 5.60
CA ASP A 54 -9.95 -17.91 6.07
C ASP A 54 -8.91 -18.72 5.27
N ARG A 55 -9.25 -19.95 4.88
CA ARG A 55 -8.41 -20.77 3.99
C ARG A 55 -8.28 -20.15 2.60
N ILE A 56 -9.40 -19.79 1.97
CA ILE A 56 -9.41 -19.17 0.64
C ILE A 56 -8.62 -17.86 0.64
N ASN A 57 -8.83 -17.00 1.65
CA ASN A 57 -8.05 -15.78 1.86
C ASN A 57 -6.55 -16.09 1.96
N GLY A 58 -6.15 -17.08 2.76
CA GLY A 58 -4.76 -17.50 2.87
C GLY A 58 -4.14 -17.95 1.55
N GLU A 59 -4.87 -18.73 0.75
CA GLU A 59 -4.46 -19.19 -0.57
C GLU A 59 -4.33 -18.02 -1.56
N ILE A 60 -5.31 -17.13 -1.64
CA ILE A 60 -5.26 -15.94 -2.50
C ILE A 60 -4.07 -15.05 -2.15
N VAL A 61 -3.88 -14.76 -0.86
CA VAL A 61 -2.76 -13.92 -0.41
C VAL A 61 -1.41 -14.58 -0.72
N TRP A 62 -1.30 -15.90 -0.57
CA TRP A 62 -0.11 -16.63 -0.98
C TRP A 62 0.17 -16.49 -2.48
N ASP A 63 -0.86 -16.61 -3.31
CA ASP A 63 -0.75 -16.48 -4.77
C ASP A 63 -0.37 -15.06 -5.20
N ILE A 64 -0.81 -14.02 -4.50
CA ILE A 64 -0.36 -12.63 -4.72
C ILE A 64 1.17 -12.53 -4.68
N PHE A 65 1.82 -13.14 -3.69
CA PHE A 65 3.28 -13.03 -3.51
C PHE A 65 4.07 -14.07 -4.31
N SER A 66 3.53 -15.27 -4.48
CA SER A 66 4.19 -16.34 -5.23
C SER A 66 4.03 -16.18 -6.76
N GLY A 67 3.00 -15.44 -7.20
CA GLY A 67 2.59 -15.37 -8.61
C GLY A 67 1.88 -16.64 -9.06
N GLY A 68 1.01 -17.19 -8.19
CA GLY A 68 0.20 -18.37 -8.47
C GLY A 68 -0.95 -18.10 -9.44
N ASP A 69 -1.72 -19.14 -9.72
CA ASP A 69 -2.78 -19.12 -10.74
C ASP A 69 -4.15 -18.74 -10.16
N PHE A 70 -4.26 -18.51 -8.84
CA PHE A 70 -5.50 -18.15 -8.14
C PHE A 70 -6.60 -19.22 -8.30
N ASP A 71 -6.20 -20.48 -8.43
CA ASP A 71 -7.09 -21.64 -8.62
C ASP A 71 -7.64 -22.15 -7.28
N VAL A 72 -8.18 -21.23 -6.49
CA VAL A 72 -8.82 -21.55 -5.21
C VAL A 72 -10.16 -22.25 -5.45
N THR A 73 -10.50 -23.19 -4.59
CA THR A 73 -11.73 -23.99 -4.70
C THR A 73 -12.52 -23.94 -3.40
N PHE A 74 -13.85 -23.93 -3.53
CA PHE A 74 -14.75 -24.15 -2.40
C PHE A 74 -14.76 -25.63 -2.00
N ALA A 75 -15.24 -25.94 -0.80
CA ALA A 75 -15.30 -27.29 -0.25
C ALA A 75 -16.22 -28.22 -1.06
N ASN A 76 -17.16 -27.66 -1.81
CA ASN A 76 -18.02 -28.40 -2.74
C ASN A 76 -17.31 -28.75 -4.07
N GLY A 77 -16.10 -28.24 -4.30
CA GLY A 77 -15.30 -28.45 -5.51
C GLY A 77 -15.51 -27.41 -6.61
N ASP A 78 -16.40 -26.43 -6.41
CA ASP A 78 -16.61 -25.35 -7.37
C ASP A 78 -15.40 -24.38 -7.36
N PRO A 79 -15.07 -23.74 -8.50
CA PRO A 79 -14.05 -22.71 -8.55
C PRO A 79 -14.43 -21.52 -7.66
N GLY A 80 -13.47 -21.06 -6.85
CA GLY A 80 -13.63 -19.88 -6.02
C GLY A 80 -13.44 -18.56 -6.79
N LEU A 81 -12.77 -18.59 -7.94
CA LEU A 81 -12.68 -17.45 -8.86
C LEU A 81 -12.84 -17.96 -10.30
N ASP A 82 -13.55 -17.21 -11.13
CA ASP A 82 -13.68 -17.54 -12.55
C ASP A 82 -12.41 -17.20 -13.35
N ALA A 83 -12.45 -17.38 -14.68
CA ALA A 83 -11.28 -17.09 -15.52
C ALA A 83 -10.91 -15.60 -15.59
N ASP A 84 -11.91 -14.71 -15.59
CA ASP A 84 -11.72 -13.27 -15.71
C ASP A 84 -11.23 -12.70 -14.37
N GLU A 85 -11.80 -13.18 -13.26
CA GLU A 85 -11.39 -12.83 -11.90
C GLU A 85 -9.94 -13.24 -11.61
N ARG A 86 -9.54 -14.45 -12.04
CA ARG A 86 -8.14 -14.90 -11.91
C ARG A 86 -7.19 -14.09 -12.79
N SER A 87 -7.62 -13.72 -14.00
CA SER A 87 -6.82 -12.85 -14.86
C SER A 87 -6.56 -11.49 -14.19
N HIS A 88 -7.56 -10.93 -13.52
CA HIS A 88 -7.38 -9.70 -12.75
C HIS A 88 -6.42 -9.87 -11.58
N MET A 89 -6.58 -10.95 -10.81
CA MET A 89 -5.70 -11.25 -9.68
C MET A 89 -4.24 -11.46 -10.11
N ALA A 90 -4.00 -12.00 -11.31
CA ALA A 90 -2.66 -12.08 -11.90
C ALA A 90 -2.06 -10.69 -12.18
N ASP A 91 -2.86 -9.73 -12.66
CA ASP A 91 -2.42 -8.34 -12.83
C ASP A 91 -2.12 -7.68 -11.46
N VAL A 92 -2.98 -7.89 -10.46
CA VAL A 92 -2.79 -7.41 -9.08
C VAL A 92 -1.51 -8.01 -8.47
N SER A 93 -1.29 -9.32 -8.58
CA SER A 93 -0.06 -9.98 -8.13
C SER A 93 1.18 -9.35 -8.74
N ARG A 94 1.17 -9.13 -10.07
CA ARG A 94 2.29 -8.49 -10.77
C ARG A 94 2.57 -7.10 -10.20
N LEU A 95 1.54 -6.27 -10.02
CA LEU A 95 1.68 -4.94 -9.46
C LEU A 95 2.24 -5.00 -8.04
N VAL A 96 1.65 -5.79 -7.15
CA VAL A 96 2.07 -5.94 -5.75
C VAL A 96 3.54 -6.38 -5.67
N ARG A 97 3.94 -7.39 -6.45
CA ARG A 97 5.33 -7.87 -6.45
C ARG A 97 6.32 -6.81 -6.94
N ILE A 98 5.96 -6.01 -7.95
CA ILE A 98 6.76 -4.86 -8.38
C ILE A 98 6.88 -3.84 -7.25
N LEU A 99 5.78 -3.51 -6.57
CA LEU A 99 5.78 -2.56 -5.46
C LEU A 99 6.60 -3.04 -4.26
N VAL A 100 6.56 -4.34 -3.94
CA VAL A 100 7.41 -4.94 -2.90
C VAL A 100 8.89 -4.81 -3.25
N ILE A 101 9.27 -5.08 -4.49
CA ILE A 101 10.66 -4.89 -4.95
C ILE A 101 11.05 -3.42 -4.87
N LEU A 102 10.17 -2.51 -5.31
CA LEU A 102 10.40 -1.07 -5.27
C LEU A 102 10.57 -0.56 -3.83
N ASP A 103 9.76 -1.05 -2.89
CA ASP A 103 9.87 -0.72 -1.47
C ASP A 103 11.18 -1.24 -0.86
N ALA A 104 11.59 -2.47 -1.19
CA ALA A 104 12.89 -3.01 -0.76
C ALA A 104 14.07 -2.17 -1.28
N VAL A 105 13.99 -1.70 -2.54
CA VAL A 105 14.98 -0.77 -3.11
C VAL A 105 14.93 0.58 -2.37
N ALA A 106 13.75 1.11 -2.08
CA ALA A 106 13.57 2.35 -1.33
C ALA A 106 14.18 2.26 0.07
N ILE A 107 13.99 1.15 0.79
CA ILE A 107 14.62 0.88 2.09
C ILE A 107 16.15 0.94 1.96
N ALA A 108 16.73 0.25 0.98
CA ALA A 108 18.18 0.20 0.79
C ALA A 108 18.78 1.60 0.50
N PHE A 109 18.15 2.37 -0.40
CA PHE A 109 18.62 3.72 -0.74
C PHE A 109 18.34 4.75 0.36
N ALA A 110 17.24 4.63 1.10
CA ALA A 110 16.99 5.46 2.27
C ALA A 110 18.02 5.19 3.37
N ALA A 111 18.34 3.93 3.65
CA ALA A 111 19.37 3.57 4.62
C ALA A 111 20.77 4.09 4.20
N TRP A 112 21.11 3.93 2.92
CA TRP A 112 22.37 4.43 2.38
C TRP A 112 22.47 5.96 2.42
N GLY A 113 21.45 6.67 1.93
CA GLY A 113 21.40 8.13 1.96
C GLY A 113 21.40 8.69 3.38
N GLY A 114 20.65 8.08 4.30
CA GLY A 114 20.66 8.41 5.72
C GLY A 114 22.05 8.26 6.34
N ARG A 115 22.78 7.19 5.99
CA ARG A 115 24.16 6.98 6.45
C ARG A 115 25.14 8.03 5.90
N LEU A 116 24.96 8.48 4.65
CA LEU A 116 25.78 9.54 4.06
C LEU A 116 25.53 10.90 4.72
N LEU A 117 24.30 11.15 5.16
CA LEU A 117 23.88 12.41 5.76
C LEU A 117 23.97 12.45 7.28
N ARG A 118 24.40 11.36 7.93
CA ARG A 118 24.41 11.22 9.40
C ARG A 118 25.26 12.27 10.13
N THR A 119 26.23 12.89 9.46
CA THR A 119 27.11 13.92 10.03
C THR A 119 26.62 15.35 9.72
N ASP A 120 25.51 15.50 9.00
CA ASP A 120 24.87 16.78 8.68
C ASP A 120 23.38 16.70 9.09
N PRO A 121 23.07 16.79 10.40
CA PRO A 121 21.73 16.57 10.94
C PRO A 121 20.70 17.56 10.36
N ALA A 122 21.08 18.82 10.15
CA ALA A 122 20.21 19.81 9.51
C ALA A 122 19.80 19.38 8.11
N ARG A 123 20.74 18.90 7.29
CA ARG A 123 20.45 18.45 5.92
C ARG A 123 19.63 17.17 5.90
N LEU A 124 19.96 16.19 6.74
CA LEU A 124 19.15 14.98 6.89
C LEU A 124 17.70 15.34 7.24
N GLY A 125 17.51 16.25 8.19
CA GLY A 125 16.19 16.69 8.61
C GLY A 125 15.38 17.33 7.49
N ARG A 126 15.98 18.24 6.72
CA ARG A 126 15.34 18.87 5.55
C ARG A 126 14.89 17.84 4.50
N MET A 127 15.71 16.83 4.23
CA MET A 127 15.38 15.81 3.22
C MET A 127 14.28 14.85 3.69
N LEU A 128 14.25 14.51 4.99
CA LEU A 128 13.15 13.72 5.56
C LEU A 128 11.82 14.46 5.43
N ILE A 129 11.77 15.74 5.79
CA ILE A 129 10.57 16.58 5.63
C ILE A 129 10.19 16.71 4.15
N ALA A 130 11.16 16.97 3.27
CA ALA A 130 10.88 17.14 1.84
C ALA A 130 10.27 15.87 1.23
N GLY A 131 10.85 14.69 1.50
CA GLY A 131 10.33 13.42 0.99
C GLY A 131 8.99 13.03 1.60
N ALA A 132 8.98 12.86 2.93
CA ALA A 132 7.82 12.33 3.65
C ALA A 132 6.67 13.35 3.72
N GLY A 133 6.97 14.64 3.89
CA GLY A 133 5.97 15.70 3.96
C GLY A 133 5.26 15.93 2.61
N THR A 134 5.99 15.85 1.49
CA THR A 134 5.37 15.94 0.15
C THR A 134 4.36 14.80 -0.06
N VAL A 135 4.73 13.57 0.29
CA VAL A 135 3.83 12.42 0.22
C VAL A 135 2.63 12.61 1.16
N GLY A 136 2.85 13.07 2.39
CA GLY A 136 1.76 13.33 3.34
C GLY A 136 0.74 14.34 2.80
N VAL A 137 1.20 15.45 2.22
CA VAL A 137 0.32 16.45 1.58
C VAL A 137 -0.45 15.84 0.40
N ALA A 138 0.22 15.07 -0.45
CA ALA A 138 -0.43 14.38 -1.57
C ALA A 138 -1.49 13.38 -1.08
N THR A 139 -1.19 12.61 -0.02
CA THR A 139 -2.13 11.66 0.59
C THR A 139 -3.36 12.36 1.16
N VAL A 140 -3.21 13.54 1.79
CA VAL A 140 -4.39 14.32 2.24
C VAL A 140 -5.25 14.75 1.06
N ALA A 141 -4.64 15.26 -0.02
CA ALA A 141 -5.38 15.71 -1.19
C ALA A 141 -6.13 14.55 -1.88
N ILE A 142 -5.42 13.45 -2.16
CA ILE A 142 -5.99 12.25 -2.82
C ILE A 142 -7.00 11.56 -1.91
N GLY A 143 -6.70 11.42 -0.62
CA GLY A 143 -7.60 10.81 0.36
C GLY A 143 -8.89 11.61 0.52
N THR A 144 -8.82 12.95 0.51
CA THR A 144 -10.02 13.80 0.54
C THR A 144 -10.89 13.58 -0.71
N PHE A 145 -10.26 13.47 -1.89
CA PHE A 145 -10.97 13.14 -3.13
C PHE A 145 -11.64 11.76 -3.03
N ALA A 146 -10.93 10.74 -2.55
CA ALA A 146 -11.47 9.39 -2.39
C ALA A 146 -12.64 9.32 -1.39
N VAL A 147 -12.60 10.09 -0.30
CA VAL A 147 -13.70 10.15 0.68
C VAL A 147 -14.94 10.83 0.10
N VAL A 148 -14.78 11.87 -0.72
CA VAL A 148 -15.91 12.62 -1.30
C VAL A 148 -16.49 11.93 -2.55
N ALA A 149 -15.65 11.25 -3.33
CA ALA A 149 -15.99 10.70 -4.64
C ALA A 149 -15.43 9.28 -4.82
N TRP A 150 -15.81 8.37 -3.92
CA TRP A 150 -15.28 7.01 -3.87
C TRP A 150 -15.33 6.27 -5.21
N ASP A 151 -16.49 6.20 -5.85
CA ASP A 151 -16.65 5.46 -7.13
C ASP A 151 -15.72 6.00 -8.23
N SER A 152 -15.54 7.32 -8.27
CA SER A 152 -14.64 7.98 -9.22
C SER A 152 -13.18 7.70 -8.90
N ALA A 153 -12.81 7.72 -7.62
CA ALA A 153 -11.45 7.40 -7.18
C ALA A 153 -11.10 5.93 -7.43
N PHE A 154 -12.02 5.01 -7.13
CA PHE A 154 -11.89 3.59 -7.40
C PHE A 154 -11.71 3.32 -8.90
N THR A 155 -12.57 3.91 -9.74
CA THR A 155 -12.47 3.78 -11.21
C THR A 155 -11.14 4.31 -11.73
N LEU A 156 -10.75 5.53 -11.33
CA LEU A 156 -9.50 6.14 -11.80
C LEU A 156 -8.27 5.33 -11.36
N PHE A 157 -8.26 4.78 -10.15
CA PHE A 157 -7.20 3.90 -9.68
C PHE A 157 -7.05 2.69 -10.62
N HIS A 158 -8.16 2.05 -10.97
CA HIS A 158 -8.11 0.87 -11.81
C HIS A 158 -7.75 1.19 -13.27
N GLU A 159 -8.28 2.27 -13.84
CA GLU A 159 -7.93 2.71 -15.20
C GLU A 159 -6.44 3.07 -15.36
N LEU A 160 -5.81 3.59 -14.30
CA LEU A 160 -4.39 3.94 -14.32
C LEU A 160 -3.46 2.74 -14.19
N LEU A 161 -3.91 1.68 -13.52
CA LEU A 161 -3.03 0.58 -13.09
C LEU A 161 -3.30 -0.74 -13.81
N PHE A 162 -4.49 -0.92 -14.37
CA PHE A 162 -4.92 -2.17 -14.99
C PHE A 162 -5.40 -1.98 -16.43
N PRO A 163 -5.29 -3.02 -17.28
CA PRO A 163 -5.84 -2.98 -18.62
C PRO A 163 -7.36 -2.71 -18.64
N PRO A 164 -7.90 -2.02 -19.67
CA PRO A 164 -9.33 -1.78 -19.78
C PRO A 164 -10.13 -3.08 -19.83
N GLY A 165 -11.20 -3.17 -19.02
CA GLY A 165 -12.12 -4.29 -19.01
C GLY A 165 -11.68 -5.51 -18.20
N THR A 166 -10.53 -5.47 -17.50
CA THR A 166 -10.03 -6.62 -16.73
C THR A 166 -10.34 -6.54 -15.23
N TRP A 167 -11.05 -5.52 -14.76
CA TRP A 167 -11.24 -5.27 -13.32
C TRP A 167 -12.69 -4.99 -12.90
N SER A 168 -13.62 -4.95 -13.86
CA SER A 168 -15.04 -4.72 -13.60
C SER A 168 -15.81 -6.04 -13.58
N PHE A 169 -16.48 -6.35 -12.48
CA PHE A 169 -17.20 -7.60 -12.29
C PHE A 169 -18.68 -7.37 -11.97
N PRO A 170 -19.55 -8.37 -12.24
CA PRO A 170 -20.93 -8.37 -11.75
C PRO A 170 -21.02 -8.25 -10.21
N PRO A 171 -22.07 -7.63 -9.66
CA PRO A 171 -22.21 -7.51 -8.19
C PRO A 171 -22.30 -8.84 -7.44
N ASP A 172 -22.68 -9.91 -8.13
CA ASP A 172 -22.79 -11.28 -7.62
C ASP A 172 -21.57 -12.15 -7.93
N SER A 173 -20.50 -11.57 -8.49
CA SER A 173 -19.24 -12.29 -8.72
C SER A 173 -18.54 -12.61 -7.40
N THR A 174 -17.78 -13.70 -7.36
CA THR A 174 -17.07 -14.09 -6.15
C THR A 174 -16.05 -13.04 -5.72
N MET A 175 -15.39 -12.38 -6.67
CA MET A 175 -14.46 -11.26 -6.41
C MET A 175 -15.14 -10.13 -5.62
N ILE A 176 -16.32 -9.70 -6.04
CA ILE A 176 -17.06 -8.62 -5.36
C ILE A 176 -17.58 -9.08 -4.00
N LEU A 177 -18.01 -10.32 -3.88
CA LEU A 177 -18.47 -10.87 -2.60
C LEU A 177 -17.33 -11.07 -1.60
N LEU A 178 -16.14 -11.47 -2.06
CA LEU A 178 -14.93 -11.60 -1.21
C LEU A 178 -14.37 -10.25 -0.77
N TYR A 179 -14.48 -9.24 -1.63
CA TYR A 179 -13.93 -7.90 -1.42
C TYR A 179 -14.98 -6.82 -1.77
N PRO A 180 -16.02 -6.64 -0.95
CA PRO A 180 -17.08 -5.69 -1.22
C PRO A 180 -16.57 -4.24 -1.24
N PRO A 181 -17.31 -3.28 -1.82
CA PRO A 181 -16.88 -1.88 -1.90
C PRO A 181 -16.47 -1.27 -0.55
N GLU A 182 -17.18 -1.63 0.53
CA GLU A 182 -16.90 -1.18 1.90
C GLU A 182 -15.55 -1.70 2.41
N PHE A 183 -15.18 -2.94 2.08
CA PHE A 183 -13.87 -3.52 2.37
C PHE A 183 -12.77 -2.66 1.74
N TRP A 184 -12.90 -2.32 0.46
CA TRP A 184 -11.89 -1.52 -0.23
C TRP A 184 -11.82 -0.09 0.30
N PHE A 185 -12.95 0.52 0.62
CA PHE A 185 -13.01 1.85 1.22
C PHE A 185 -12.26 1.86 2.56
N GLU A 186 -12.57 0.92 3.45
CA GLU A 186 -11.95 0.86 4.77
C GLU A 186 -10.45 0.52 4.68
N ALA A 187 -10.06 -0.43 3.82
CA ALA A 187 -8.65 -0.73 3.56
C ALA A 187 -7.88 0.49 3.06
N ALA A 188 -8.46 1.26 2.12
CA ALA A 188 -7.84 2.48 1.60
C ALA A 188 -7.70 3.58 2.67
N MET A 189 -8.69 3.71 3.57
CA MET A 189 -8.61 4.65 4.69
C MET A 189 -7.52 4.27 5.69
N ILE A 190 -7.41 2.99 6.04
CA ILE A 190 -6.35 2.49 6.94
C ILE A 190 -4.97 2.69 6.29
N ALA A 191 -4.84 2.37 5.01
CA ALA A 191 -3.63 2.64 4.23
C ALA A 191 -3.23 4.12 4.27
N ALA A 192 -4.18 5.04 4.04
CA ALA A 192 -3.95 6.47 4.10
C ALA A 192 -3.49 6.92 5.51
N VAL A 193 -4.11 6.40 6.58
CA VAL A 193 -3.71 6.69 7.96
C VAL A 193 -2.27 6.24 8.23
N LEU A 194 -1.86 5.05 7.77
CA LEU A 194 -0.49 4.56 7.94
C LEU A 194 0.54 5.44 7.20
N VAL A 195 0.22 5.89 5.99
CA VAL A 195 1.06 6.81 5.22
C VAL A 195 1.18 8.16 5.95
N LEU A 196 0.07 8.71 6.44
CA LEU A 196 0.07 9.98 7.18
C LEU A 196 0.82 9.88 8.51
N ALA A 197 0.65 8.79 9.25
CA ALA A 197 1.38 8.56 10.50
C ALA A 197 2.90 8.45 10.26
N THR A 198 3.31 7.73 9.22
CA THR A 198 4.71 7.62 8.82
C THR A 198 5.26 8.99 8.38
N SER A 199 4.51 9.71 7.55
CA SER A 199 4.86 11.06 7.09
C SER A 199 5.06 12.04 8.25
N ALA A 200 4.13 12.05 9.21
CA ALA A 200 4.21 12.89 10.40
C ALA A 200 5.42 12.53 11.27
N THR A 201 5.67 11.23 11.48
CA THR A 201 6.80 10.74 12.29
C THR A 201 8.15 11.15 11.68
N LEU A 202 8.33 10.94 10.37
CA LEU A 202 9.56 11.29 9.67
C LEU A 202 9.76 12.81 9.60
N SER A 203 8.69 13.57 9.35
CA SER A 203 8.75 15.03 9.29
C SER A 203 9.09 15.62 10.66
N PHE A 204 8.48 15.12 11.74
CA PHE A 204 8.80 15.54 13.11
C PHE A 204 10.24 15.18 13.47
N GLY A 205 10.68 13.95 13.18
CA GLY A 205 12.07 13.52 13.38
C GLY A 205 13.08 14.33 12.56
N GLY A 206 12.68 14.80 11.38
CA GLY A 206 13.49 15.70 10.56
C GLY A 206 13.58 17.10 11.15
N TRP A 207 12.46 17.64 11.65
CA TRP A 207 12.42 18.95 12.30
C TRP A 207 13.27 18.99 13.57
N ARG A 208 13.25 17.93 14.40
CA ARG A 208 14.11 17.84 15.59
C ARG A 208 15.60 17.91 15.23
N ARG A 209 16.03 17.18 14.19
CA ARG A 209 17.42 17.19 13.71
C ARG A 209 17.87 18.55 13.19
N MET A 210 16.95 19.35 12.65
CA MET A 210 17.27 20.72 12.24
C MET A 210 17.51 21.61 13.46
N ARG A 211 16.66 21.52 14.48
CA ARG A 211 16.83 22.29 15.72
C ARG A 211 18.12 21.96 16.47
N GLU A 212 18.43 20.68 16.59
CA GLU A 212 19.68 20.22 17.22
C GLU A 212 20.92 20.75 16.51
N ALA A 213 20.86 21.00 15.20
CA ALA A 213 21.96 21.57 14.46
C ALA A 213 22.09 23.08 14.70
N ASP A 214 20.97 23.81 14.72
CA ASP A 214 20.94 25.24 15.01
C ASP A 214 21.49 25.53 16.42
N ASP A 215 21.21 24.65 17.40
CA ASP A 215 21.72 24.76 18.78
C ASP A 215 23.24 24.49 18.90
N LEU A 216 23.83 23.73 17.97
CA LEU A 216 25.28 23.46 17.95
C LEU A 216 26.08 24.59 17.29
N ASP A 217 25.42 25.39 16.45
CA ASP A 217 26.01 26.51 15.72
C ASP A 217 25.85 27.86 16.48
N ALA A 218 25.10 27.89 17.58
CA ALA A 218 24.84 29.05 18.45
C ALA A 218 25.86 29.19 19.59
#